data_AF-A0A8J7NUV6-F1
#
_entry.id   AF-A0A8J7NUV6-F1
#
_cell.length_a   1.000
_cell.length_b   1.000
_cell.length_c   1.000
_cell.angle_alpha   90.00
_cell.angle_beta   90.00
_cell.angle_gamma   90.00
#
_symmetry.space_group_name_H-M   'P 1'
#
loop_
_entity.id
_entity.type
_entity.pdbx_description
1 polymer ?
#
loop_
_entity_poly.entity_id
_entity_poly.type
_entity_poly.pdbx_seq_one_letter_code
_entity_poly.pdbx_strand_id
1 'polypeptide(L)'
;MRREEKQLRETQTQTQQRLQEREKELQELRQAVESLRSSAGTAVQDTDRIFTELIRSIERTRSEVTQLIRAQERVAVSQAEGLLERLEKEITELKRRDSELNQLSHTEDHIHFLQNFQSVCVPPGAGDSPSVPVRPHFSPEAVRRAVSGLKERLEDLCKKESIKISTTVTEVYSLLTPEPGSRAELLHCESVFTTVPL
;
A
#
# COMPACT_ATOMS: atom_id res chain seq x y z
N MET A 1 -17.68 -66.06 50.42
CA MET A 1 -17.60 -66.61 49.05
C MET A 1 -18.71 -66.11 48.11
N ARG A 2 -19.99 -66.57 48.17
CA ARG A 2 -21.03 -66.16 47.17
C ARG A 2 -21.33 -64.65 47.09
N ARG A 3 -21.26 -63.92 48.21
CA ARG A 3 -21.43 -62.44 48.23
C ARG A 3 -20.26 -61.73 47.55
N GLU A 4 -19.03 -62.20 47.77
CA GLU A 4 -17.82 -61.62 47.20
C GLU A 4 -17.78 -61.83 45.68
N GLU A 5 -18.17 -63.01 45.19
CA GLU A 5 -18.30 -63.26 43.73
C GLU A 5 -19.33 -62.35 43.05
N LYS A 6 -20.47 -62.09 43.70
CA LYS A 6 -21.49 -61.18 43.17
C LYS A 6 -20.96 -59.75 43.09
N GLN A 7 -20.32 -59.27 44.16
CA GLN A 7 -19.76 -57.93 44.22
C GLN A 7 -18.62 -57.73 43.20
N LEU A 8 -17.82 -58.76 42.95
CA LEU A 8 -16.80 -58.74 41.90
C LEU A 8 -17.42 -58.57 40.51
N ARG A 9 -18.49 -59.32 40.19
CA ARG A 9 -19.18 -59.21 38.89
C ARG A 9 -19.84 -57.84 38.68
N GLU A 10 -20.45 -57.28 39.72
CA GLU A 10 -21.03 -55.93 39.69
C GLU A 10 -19.94 -54.87 39.44
N THR A 11 -18.83 -54.96 40.17
CA THR A 11 -17.68 -54.05 39.99
C THR A 11 -17.08 -54.17 38.59
N GLN A 12 -16.96 -55.39 38.06
CA GLN A 12 -16.45 -55.64 36.72
C GLN A 12 -17.36 -55.02 35.65
N THR A 13 -18.68 -55.19 35.80
CA THR A 13 -19.67 -54.61 34.87
C THR A 13 -19.61 -53.08 34.90
N GLN A 14 -19.55 -52.48 36.09
CA GLN A 14 -19.43 -51.03 36.26
C GLN A 14 -18.12 -50.50 35.67
N THR A 15 -17.02 -51.24 35.83
CA THR A 15 -15.73 -50.87 35.26
C THR A 15 -15.76 -50.90 33.73
N GLN A 16 -16.40 -51.92 33.13
CA GLN A 16 -16.55 -52.03 31.68
C GLN A 16 -17.42 -50.91 31.10
N GLN A 17 -18.52 -50.54 31.76
CA GLN A 17 -19.36 -49.41 31.34
C GLN A 17 -18.57 -48.10 31.34
N ARG A 18 -17.85 -47.82 32.44
CA ARG A 18 -16.99 -46.62 32.55
C ARG A 18 -15.88 -46.62 31.51
N LEU A 19 -15.30 -47.78 31.18
CA LEU A 19 -14.29 -47.89 30.14
C LEU A 19 -14.86 -47.48 28.77
N GLN A 20 -16.04 -48.00 28.41
CA GLN A 20 -16.70 -47.65 27.15
C GLN A 20 -17.07 -46.16 27.06
N GLU A 21 -17.54 -45.57 28.16
CA GLU A 21 -17.81 -44.13 28.24
C GLU A 21 -16.53 -43.31 28.00
N ARG A 22 -15.43 -43.66 28.68
CA ARG A 22 -14.13 -42.99 28.52
C ARG A 22 -13.55 -43.15 27.12
N GLU A 23 -13.71 -44.32 26.49
CA GLU A 23 -13.29 -44.54 25.10
C GLU A 23 -14.07 -43.67 24.11
N LYS A 24 -15.38 -43.50 24.33
CA LYS A 24 -16.23 -42.61 23.54
C LYS A 24 -15.85 -41.14 23.72
N GLU A 25 -15.70 -40.68 24.97
CA GLU A 25 -15.25 -39.32 25.30
C GLU A 25 -13.87 -39.03 24.65
N LEU A 26 -12.94 -39.99 24.70
CA LEU A 26 -11.62 -39.87 24.07
C LEU A 26 -11.71 -39.72 22.54
N GLN A 27 -12.61 -40.48 21.89
CA GLN A 27 -12.81 -40.36 20.46
C GLN A 27 -13.42 -39.02 20.07
N GLU A 28 -14.43 -38.54 20.80
CA GLU A 28 -15.06 -37.24 20.59
C GLU A 28 -14.04 -36.10 20.78
N LEU A 29 -13.20 -36.18 21.82
CA LEU A 29 -12.14 -35.21 22.06
C LEU A 29 -11.10 -35.18 20.93
N ARG A 30 -10.69 -36.34 20.41
CA ARG A 30 -9.76 -36.41 19.26
C ARG A 30 -10.35 -35.71 18.03
N GLN A 31 -11.63 -35.94 17.73
CA GLN A 31 -12.31 -35.29 16.61
C GLN A 31 -12.43 -33.77 16.82
N ALA A 32 -12.76 -33.33 18.04
CA ALA A 32 -12.83 -31.91 18.37
C ALA A 32 -11.48 -31.20 18.19
N VAL A 33 -10.39 -31.83 18.65
CA VAL A 33 -9.01 -31.31 18.48
C VAL A 33 -8.63 -31.21 17.00
N GLU A 34 -8.96 -32.21 16.19
CA GLU A 34 -8.69 -32.19 14.75
C GLU A 34 -9.50 -31.10 14.04
N SER A 35 -10.79 -30.98 14.36
CA SER A 35 -11.66 -29.92 13.84
C SER A 35 -11.14 -28.52 14.19
N LEU A 36 -10.67 -28.33 15.43
CA LEU A 36 -10.07 -27.08 15.88
C LEU A 36 -8.80 -26.74 15.09
N ARG A 37 -7.90 -27.71 14.90
CA ARG A 37 -6.68 -27.53 14.10
C ARG A 37 -7.00 -27.18 12.66
N SER A 38 -7.96 -27.87 12.05
CA SER A 38 -8.40 -27.58 10.69
C SER A 38 -8.98 -26.17 10.58
N SER A 39 -9.84 -25.78 11.53
CA SER A 39 -10.48 -24.45 11.53
C SER A 39 -9.45 -23.33 11.71
N ALA A 40 -8.47 -23.52 12.60
CA ALA A 40 -7.36 -22.60 12.77
C ALA A 40 -6.53 -22.47 11.49
N GLY A 41 -6.23 -23.60 10.82
CA GLY A 41 -5.53 -23.61 9.54
C GLY A 41 -6.27 -22.83 8.45
N THR A 42 -7.58 -23.03 8.33
CA THR A 42 -8.43 -22.26 7.39
C THR A 42 -8.40 -20.77 7.71
N ALA A 43 -8.53 -20.38 8.98
CA ALA A 43 -8.49 -18.97 9.38
C ALA A 43 -7.15 -18.29 9.03
N VAL A 44 -6.03 -19.00 9.16
CA VAL A 44 -4.71 -18.50 8.74
C VAL A 44 -4.65 -18.33 7.22
N GLN A 45 -5.11 -19.32 6.46
CA GLN A 45 -5.13 -19.23 4.98
C GLN A 45 -5.98 -18.07 4.48
N ASP A 46 -7.17 -17.87 5.06
CA ASP A 46 -8.03 -16.74 4.73
C ASP A 46 -7.38 -15.40 5.08
N THR A 47 -6.69 -15.34 6.22
CA THR A 47 -5.93 -14.15 6.64
C THR A 47 -4.84 -13.83 5.61
N ASP A 48 -4.02 -14.80 5.22
CA ASP A 48 -2.95 -14.65 4.23
C ASP A 48 -3.50 -14.18 2.87
N ARG A 49 -4.64 -14.75 2.45
CA ARG A 49 -5.32 -14.36 1.22
C ARG A 49 -5.76 -12.89 1.28
N ILE A 50 -6.41 -12.47 2.37
CA ILE A 50 -6.89 -11.09 2.54
C ILE A 50 -5.72 -10.10 2.52
N PHE A 51 -4.63 -10.38 3.26
CA PHE A 51 -3.46 -9.52 3.25
C PHE A 51 -2.79 -9.47 1.87
N THR A 52 -2.77 -10.58 1.13
CA THR A 52 -2.27 -10.59 -0.25
C THR A 52 -3.11 -9.67 -1.16
N GLU A 53 -4.44 -9.68 -1.04
CA GLU A 53 -5.33 -8.79 -1.80
C GLU A 53 -5.12 -7.30 -1.42
N LEU A 54 -4.86 -7.01 -0.14
CA LEU A 54 -4.52 -5.67 0.33
C LEU A 54 -3.18 -5.18 -0.23
N ILE A 55 -2.13 -6.02 -0.20
CA ILE A 55 -0.82 -5.69 -0.77
C ILE A 55 -0.94 -5.36 -2.25
N ARG A 56 -1.64 -6.18 -3.03
CA ARG A 56 -1.89 -5.92 -4.46
C ARG A 56 -2.60 -4.59 -4.70
N SER A 57 -3.52 -4.22 -3.81
CA SER A 57 -4.23 -2.94 -3.90
C SER A 57 -3.29 -1.75 -3.65
N ILE A 58 -2.41 -1.85 -2.66
CA ILE A 58 -1.37 -0.83 -2.39
C ILE A 58 -0.40 -0.72 -3.57
N GLU A 59 0.02 -1.83 -4.16
CA GLU A 59 0.90 -1.85 -5.34
C GLU A 59 0.24 -1.19 -6.55
N ARG A 60 -1.07 -1.42 -6.76
CA ARG A 60 -1.84 -0.74 -7.81
C ARG A 60 -1.86 0.77 -7.60
N THR A 61 -2.18 1.23 -6.39
CA THR A 61 -2.16 2.66 -6.05
C THR A 61 -0.77 3.28 -6.24
N ARG A 62 0.30 2.56 -5.86
CA ARG A 62 1.68 3.00 -6.13
C ARG A 62 1.92 3.20 -7.63
N SER A 63 1.48 2.27 -8.47
CA SER A 63 1.61 2.36 -9.93
C SER A 63 0.85 3.56 -10.48
N GLU A 64 -0.40 3.75 -10.08
CA GLU A 64 -1.26 4.86 -10.50
C GLU A 64 -0.65 6.23 -10.15
N VAL A 65 -0.21 6.40 -8.90
CA VAL A 65 0.44 7.65 -8.45
C VAL A 65 1.73 7.90 -9.23
N THR A 66 2.54 6.87 -9.46
CA THR A 66 3.79 7.00 -10.24
C THR A 66 3.51 7.40 -11.68
N GLN A 67 2.51 6.77 -12.32
CA GLN A 67 2.11 7.10 -13.68
C GLN A 67 1.59 8.52 -13.81
N LEU A 68 0.81 8.99 -12.83
CA LEU A 68 0.31 10.36 -12.78
C LEU A 68 1.47 11.39 -12.70
N ILE A 69 2.46 11.14 -11.84
CA ILE A 69 3.66 11.99 -11.74
C ILE A 69 4.38 12.06 -13.09
N ARG A 70 4.60 10.91 -13.73
CA ARG A 70 5.26 10.84 -15.04
C ARG A 70 4.46 11.48 -16.16
N ALA A 71 3.13 11.39 -16.13
CA ALA A 71 2.27 12.06 -17.09
C ALA A 71 2.38 13.58 -16.95
N GLN A 72 2.32 14.09 -15.73
CA GLN A 72 2.44 15.53 -15.46
C GLN A 72 3.84 16.07 -15.81
N GLU A 73 4.89 15.30 -15.52
CA GLU A 73 6.26 15.60 -15.95
C GLU A 73 6.34 15.76 -17.47
N ARG A 74 5.82 14.80 -18.25
CA ARG A 74 5.84 14.88 -19.72
C ARG A 74 5.10 16.12 -20.26
N VAL A 75 3.95 16.46 -19.68
CA VAL A 75 3.20 17.66 -20.07
C VAL A 75 4.02 18.92 -19.78
N ALA A 76 4.61 19.02 -18.58
CA ALA A 76 5.42 20.18 -18.20
C ALA A 76 6.68 20.32 -19.06
N VAL A 77 7.35 19.20 -19.37
CA VAL A 77 8.53 19.18 -20.24
C VAL A 77 8.17 19.60 -21.66
N SER A 78 7.12 19.03 -22.25
CA SER A 78 6.68 19.39 -23.61
C SER A 78 6.32 20.87 -23.73
N GLN A 79 5.67 21.44 -22.71
CA GLN A 79 5.40 22.88 -22.66
C GLN A 79 6.69 23.71 -22.59
N ALA A 80 7.65 23.30 -21.76
CA ALA A 80 8.94 23.98 -21.64
C ALA A 80 9.76 23.91 -22.94
N GLU A 81 9.78 22.76 -23.62
CA GLU A 81 10.44 22.57 -24.91
C GLU A 81 9.85 23.49 -25.99
N GLY A 82 8.52 23.60 -26.07
CA GLY A 82 7.87 24.52 -27.01
C GLY A 82 8.16 26.00 -26.73
N LEU A 83 8.37 26.37 -25.47
CA LEU A 83 8.81 27.71 -25.08
C LEU A 83 10.28 27.96 -25.44
N LEU A 84 11.15 26.96 -25.23
CA LEU A 84 12.55 27.01 -25.63
C LEU A 84 12.68 27.22 -27.14
N GLU A 85 12.01 26.41 -27.95
CA GLU A 85 12.04 26.50 -29.41
C GLU A 85 11.59 27.88 -29.91
N ARG A 86 10.54 28.45 -29.28
CA ARG A 86 10.07 29.80 -29.60
C ARG A 86 11.13 30.85 -29.30
N LEU A 87 11.75 30.79 -28.12
CA LEU A 87 12.80 31.74 -27.73
C LEU A 87 14.05 31.62 -28.61
N GLU A 88 14.44 30.40 -29.00
CA GLU A 88 15.55 30.19 -29.93
C GLU A 88 15.29 30.82 -31.31
N LYS A 89 14.06 30.70 -31.83
CA LYS A 89 13.64 31.35 -33.08
C LYS A 89 13.65 32.88 -32.93
N GLU A 90 13.12 33.40 -31.83
CA GLU A 90 13.10 34.85 -31.56
C GLU A 90 14.52 35.43 -31.47
N ILE A 91 15.43 34.77 -30.74
CA ILE A 91 16.85 35.16 -30.67
C ILE A 91 17.50 35.13 -32.05
N THR A 92 17.22 34.12 -32.86
CA THR A 92 17.77 34.00 -34.22
C THR A 92 17.30 35.14 -35.12
N GLU A 93 16.01 35.48 -35.08
CA GLU A 93 15.44 36.61 -35.82
C GLU A 93 15.99 37.95 -35.35
N LEU A 94 16.19 38.12 -34.03
CA LEU A 94 16.79 39.33 -33.47
C LEU A 94 18.26 39.47 -33.91
N LYS A 95 19.05 38.40 -33.89
CA LYS A 95 20.44 38.40 -34.38
C LYS A 95 20.53 38.75 -35.86
N ARG A 96 19.61 38.22 -36.69
CA ARG A 96 19.53 38.55 -38.11
C ARG A 96 19.24 40.03 -38.31
N ARG A 97 18.23 40.58 -37.63
CA ARG A 97 17.88 42.01 -37.71
C ARG A 97 19.00 42.92 -37.20
N ASP A 98 19.64 42.57 -36.10
CA ASP A 98 20.77 43.33 -35.56
C ASP A 98 21.91 43.42 -36.60
N SER A 99 22.19 42.31 -37.28
CA SER A 99 23.18 42.28 -38.37
C SER A 99 22.77 43.16 -39.56
N GLU A 100 21.50 43.14 -39.96
CA GLU A 100 20.96 43.99 -41.05
C GLU A 100 21.00 45.48 -40.69
N LEU A 101 20.62 45.83 -39.46
CA LEU A 101 20.71 47.20 -38.94
C LEU A 101 22.17 47.69 -38.91
N ASN A 102 23.10 46.83 -38.47
CA ASN A 102 24.52 47.14 -38.47
C ASN A 102 25.08 47.33 -39.89
N GLN A 103 24.65 46.54 -40.87
CA GLN A 103 25.08 46.74 -42.26
C GLN A 103 24.50 48.02 -42.87
N LEU A 104 23.21 48.30 -42.61
CA LEU A 104 22.53 49.47 -43.14
C LEU A 104 23.08 50.78 -42.57
N SER A 105 23.50 50.79 -41.30
CA SER A 105 24.09 51.98 -40.65
C SER A 105 25.47 52.36 -41.18
N HIS A 106 26.19 51.43 -41.81
CA HIS A 106 27.51 51.66 -42.42
C HIS A 106 27.46 51.83 -43.95
N THR A 107 26.27 51.85 -44.56
CA THR A 107 26.09 52.03 -46.01
C THR A 107 26.25 53.49 -46.42
N GLU A 108 27.06 53.76 -47.45
CA GLU A 108 27.20 55.09 -48.07
C GLU A 108 26.17 55.33 -49.21
N ASP A 109 25.51 54.28 -49.72
CA ASP A 109 24.46 54.38 -50.73
C ASP A 109 23.12 54.81 -50.10
N HIS A 110 22.79 56.09 -50.26
CA HIS A 110 21.58 56.69 -49.72
C HIS A 110 20.28 56.14 -50.34
N ILE A 111 20.30 55.62 -51.58
CA ILE A 111 19.11 55.01 -52.20
C ILE A 111 18.85 53.65 -51.56
N HIS A 112 19.89 52.83 -51.41
CA HIS A 112 19.80 51.53 -50.73
C HIS A 112 19.38 51.69 -49.26
N PHE A 113 19.89 52.73 -48.57
CA PHE A 113 19.47 53.08 -47.22
C PHE A 113 17.96 53.33 -47.16
N LEU A 114 17.45 54.25 -47.97
CA LEU A 114 16.03 54.64 -47.96
C LEU A 114 15.09 53.48 -48.34
N GLN A 115 15.51 52.60 -49.26
CA GLN A 115 14.72 51.43 -49.66
C GLN A 115 14.57 50.40 -48.53
N ASN A 116 15.62 50.17 -47.74
CA ASN A 116 15.62 49.11 -46.72
C ASN A 116 15.27 49.63 -45.32
N PHE A 117 15.43 50.92 -45.04
CA PHE A 117 15.20 51.52 -43.72
C PHE A 117 13.82 51.18 -43.14
N GLN A 118 12.75 51.32 -43.93
CA GLN A 118 11.40 50.99 -43.46
C GLN A 118 11.21 49.49 -43.18
N SER A 119 11.84 48.61 -43.96
CA SER A 119 11.70 47.16 -43.78
C SER A 119 12.40 46.66 -42.52
N VAL A 120 13.56 47.25 -42.16
CA VAL A 120 14.39 46.79 -41.05
C VAL A 120 13.99 47.48 -39.73
N CYS A 121 13.55 48.74 -39.79
CA CYS A 121 13.17 49.51 -38.59
C CYS A 121 11.74 49.20 -38.08
N VAL A 122 10.90 48.49 -38.83
CA VAL A 122 9.62 48.00 -38.30
C VAL A 122 9.89 46.80 -37.40
N PRO A 123 9.63 46.89 -36.08
CA PRO A 123 9.76 45.75 -35.20
C PRO A 123 8.84 44.62 -35.71
N PRO A 124 9.26 43.34 -35.65
CA PRO A 124 8.27 42.27 -35.69
C PRO A 124 7.26 42.58 -34.59
N GLY A 125 5.96 42.48 -34.90
CA GLY A 125 4.88 42.95 -34.03
C GLY A 125 5.22 42.71 -32.56
N ALA A 126 5.50 43.79 -31.82
CA ALA A 126 5.96 43.76 -30.44
C ALA A 126 4.85 43.37 -29.44
N GLY A 127 3.83 42.65 -29.90
CA GLY A 127 2.68 42.24 -29.13
C GLY A 127 2.57 40.72 -29.11
N ASP A 128 2.32 40.18 -27.92
CA ASP A 128 1.69 38.88 -27.68
C ASP A 128 2.59 37.69 -27.33
N SER A 129 3.90 37.86 -27.11
CA SER A 129 4.66 36.82 -26.40
C SER A 129 4.58 37.11 -24.90
N PRO A 130 3.67 36.48 -24.13
CA PRO A 130 3.64 36.67 -22.68
C PRO A 130 5.00 36.26 -22.10
N SER A 131 5.50 37.04 -21.13
CA SER A 131 6.74 36.71 -20.44
C SER A 131 6.71 35.24 -20.03
N VAL A 132 7.64 34.43 -20.53
CA VAL A 132 7.67 33.00 -20.25
C VAL A 132 7.81 32.84 -18.73
N PRO A 133 6.80 32.33 -18.01
CA PRO A 133 6.95 32.14 -16.58
C PRO A 133 8.05 31.10 -16.35
N VAL A 134 9.13 31.53 -15.72
CA VAL A 134 10.38 30.77 -15.50
C VAL A 134 10.19 29.54 -14.59
N ARG A 135 8.98 29.32 -14.05
CA ARG A 135 8.71 28.23 -13.11
C ARG A 135 7.63 27.29 -13.61
N PRO A 136 8.00 26.07 -14.03
CA PRO A 136 7.09 24.95 -13.99
C PRO A 136 6.63 24.77 -12.54
N HIS A 137 5.33 24.90 -12.29
CA HIS A 137 4.74 24.69 -10.96
C HIS A 137 4.72 23.19 -10.63
N PHE A 138 5.88 22.60 -10.35
CA PHE A 138 5.99 21.26 -9.79
C PHE A 138 6.56 21.34 -8.38
N SER A 139 5.82 20.83 -7.39
CA SER A 139 6.27 20.74 -6.00
C SER A 139 6.45 19.26 -5.62
N PRO A 140 7.69 18.73 -5.72
CA PRO A 140 8.00 17.38 -5.25
C PRO A 140 7.64 17.20 -3.76
N GLU A 141 7.74 18.27 -2.97
CA GLU A 141 7.42 18.27 -1.55
C GLU A 141 5.92 18.06 -1.29
N ALA A 142 5.04 18.67 -2.08
CA ALA A 142 3.60 18.47 -1.96
C ALA A 142 3.21 17.01 -2.22
N VAL A 143 3.79 16.41 -3.27
CA VAL A 143 3.58 14.98 -3.60
C VAL A 143 4.10 14.10 -2.46
N ARG A 144 5.33 14.35 -1.99
CA ARG A 144 5.93 13.61 -0.88
C ARG A 144 5.05 13.70 0.37
N ARG A 145 4.57 14.89 0.74
CA ARG A 145 3.69 15.09 1.89
C ARG A 145 2.38 14.32 1.75
N ALA A 146 1.76 14.31 0.58
CA ALA A 146 0.55 13.54 0.32
C ALA A 146 0.77 12.03 0.50
N VAL A 147 1.87 11.50 -0.06
CA VAL A 147 2.23 10.07 0.07
C VAL A 147 2.58 9.70 1.52
N SER A 148 3.30 10.58 2.23
CA SER A 148 3.57 10.41 3.66
C SER A 148 2.28 10.39 4.49
N GLY A 149 1.32 11.27 4.20
CA GLY A 149 0.03 11.28 4.87
C GLY A 149 -0.79 10.02 4.62
N LEU A 150 -0.70 9.43 3.41
CA LEU A 150 -1.31 8.11 3.14
C LEU A 150 -0.65 7.02 3.98
N LYS A 151 0.69 7.00 4.04
CA LYS A 151 1.46 6.03 4.85
C LYS A 151 1.02 6.08 6.32
N GLU A 152 1.02 7.26 6.93
CA GLU A 152 0.67 7.43 8.34
C GLU A 152 -0.75 6.92 8.65
N ARG A 153 -1.72 7.20 7.77
CA ARG A 153 -3.10 6.73 7.93
C ARG A 153 -3.21 5.20 7.81
N LEU A 154 -2.46 4.59 6.89
CA LEU A 154 -2.44 3.13 6.75
C LEU A 154 -1.81 2.48 7.99
N GLU A 155 -0.69 3.02 8.48
CA GLU A 155 -0.03 2.51 9.69
C GLU A 155 -0.93 2.62 10.94
N ASP A 156 -1.63 3.74 11.11
CA ASP A 156 -2.58 3.93 12.21
C ASP A 156 -3.76 2.94 12.12
N LEU A 157 -4.34 2.79 10.92
CA LEU A 157 -5.41 1.83 10.68
C LEU A 157 -4.96 0.39 10.97
N CYS A 158 -3.79 0.00 10.48
CA CYS A 158 -3.23 -1.34 10.73
C CYS A 158 -3.05 -1.60 12.23
N LYS A 159 -2.51 -0.64 12.99
CA LYS A 159 -2.36 -0.78 14.45
C LYS A 159 -3.72 -0.96 15.14
N LYS A 160 -4.69 -0.13 14.80
CA LYS A 160 -6.04 -0.17 15.39
C LYS A 160 -6.75 -1.49 15.12
N GLU A 161 -6.72 -1.95 13.87
CA GLU A 161 -7.39 -3.21 13.49
C GLU A 161 -6.63 -4.42 14.02
N SER A 162 -5.29 -4.39 14.08
CA SER A 162 -4.50 -5.47 14.68
C SER A 162 -4.87 -5.74 16.14
N ILE A 163 -5.14 -4.69 16.92
CA ILE A 163 -5.59 -4.84 18.31
C ILE A 163 -6.93 -5.56 18.35
N LYS A 164 -7.91 -5.14 17.54
CA LYS A 164 -9.22 -5.78 17.49
C LYS A 164 -9.15 -7.24 17.06
N ILE A 165 -8.36 -7.53 16.01
CA ILE A 165 -8.14 -8.89 15.52
C ILE A 165 -7.54 -9.75 16.64
N SER A 166 -6.52 -9.24 17.34
CA SER A 166 -5.90 -9.95 18.48
C SER A 166 -6.90 -10.23 19.60
N THR A 167 -7.78 -9.27 19.93
CA THR A 167 -8.85 -9.46 20.92
C THR A 167 -9.81 -10.57 20.48
N THR A 168 -10.31 -10.52 19.24
CA THR A 168 -11.22 -11.54 18.69
C THR A 168 -10.58 -12.93 18.69
N VAL A 169 -9.31 -13.05 18.30
CA VAL A 169 -8.58 -14.33 18.36
C VAL A 169 -8.56 -14.84 19.80
N THR A 170 -8.19 -14.01 20.77
CA THR A 170 -8.09 -14.43 22.18
C THR A 170 -9.44 -14.87 22.76
N GLU A 171 -10.54 -14.17 22.44
CA GLU A 171 -11.89 -14.51 22.91
C GLU A 171 -12.37 -15.86 22.37
N VAL A 172 -12.16 -16.14 21.09
CA VAL A 172 -12.61 -17.39 20.45
C VAL A 172 -11.90 -18.62 21.04
N TYR A 173 -10.61 -18.53 21.34
CA TYR A 173 -9.84 -19.67 21.87
C TYR A 173 -10.00 -19.87 23.38
N SER A 174 -10.47 -18.86 24.14
CA SER A 174 -10.71 -18.96 25.58
C SER A 174 -11.96 -19.78 25.95
N LEU A 175 -12.92 -19.92 25.02
CA LEU A 175 -14.18 -20.65 25.25
C LEU A 175 -14.03 -22.18 25.17
N LEU A 176 -12.84 -22.69 24.86
CA LEU A 176 -12.56 -24.12 24.66
C LEU A 176 -12.10 -24.85 25.94
N THR A 177 -12.03 -24.19 27.10
CA THR A 177 -11.67 -24.88 28.36
C THR A 177 -12.83 -25.74 28.86
N PRO A 178 -12.61 -27.04 29.12
CA PRO A 178 -13.65 -27.91 29.65
C PRO A 178 -14.07 -27.49 31.06
N GLU A 179 -15.37 -27.61 31.35
CA GLU A 179 -15.92 -27.53 32.71
C GLU A 179 -15.16 -28.52 33.63
N PRO A 180 -14.74 -28.11 34.84
CA PRO A 180 -13.86 -28.92 35.67
C PRO A 180 -14.60 -30.14 36.25
N GLY A 181 -14.56 -31.24 35.51
CA GLY A 181 -14.88 -32.57 35.97
C GLY A 181 -13.80 -33.10 36.92
N SER A 182 -13.90 -32.70 38.19
CA SER A 182 -13.10 -33.17 39.33
C SER A 182 -11.66 -32.64 39.47
N ARG A 183 -11.32 -32.33 40.72
CA ARG A 183 -10.29 -31.41 41.22
C ARG A 183 -8.83 -31.89 41.06
N ALA A 184 -8.56 -32.90 40.23
CA ALA A 184 -7.27 -33.58 40.17
C ALA A 184 -6.50 -33.44 38.83
N GLU A 185 -7.14 -32.99 37.75
CA GLU A 185 -6.50 -32.96 36.41
C GLU A 185 -5.91 -31.59 36.01
N LEU A 186 -6.04 -30.58 36.88
CA LEU A 186 -5.62 -29.19 36.61
C LEU A 186 -4.10 -28.97 36.51
N LEU A 187 -3.26 -29.96 36.78
CA LEU A 187 -1.80 -29.78 36.84
C LEU A 187 -1.04 -30.07 35.53
N HIS A 188 -1.72 -30.33 34.41
CA HIS A 188 -1.03 -30.66 33.15
C HIS A 188 -1.31 -29.74 31.95
N CYS A 189 -2.23 -28.78 32.05
CA CYS A 189 -2.60 -27.91 30.92
C CYS A 189 -1.94 -26.53 30.89
N GLU A 190 -0.95 -26.24 31.72
CA GLU A 190 -0.27 -24.92 31.71
C GLU A 190 0.92 -24.81 30.74
N SER A 191 1.28 -25.84 29.97
CA SER A 191 2.54 -25.83 29.20
C SER A 191 2.47 -25.50 27.70
N VAL A 192 1.30 -25.20 27.10
CA VAL A 192 1.20 -25.08 25.62
C VAL A 192 0.98 -23.66 25.10
N PHE A 193 0.83 -22.64 25.94
CA PHE A 193 0.61 -21.24 25.49
C PHE A 193 1.76 -20.28 25.82
N THR A 194 3.01 -20.71 25.66
CA THR A 194 4.12 -19.75 25.58
C THR A 194 4.97 -19.99 24.35
N THR A 195 5.40 -18.89 23.74
CA THR A 195 6.33 -18.73 22.61
C THR A 195 5.73 -18.77 21.19
N VAL A 196 5.25 -17.60 20.75
CA VAL A 196 5.66 -17.06 19.45
C VAL A 196 6.16 -15.63 19.72
N PRO A 197 7.47 -15.33 19.56
CA PRO A 197 7.96 -13.96 19.65
C PRO A 197 7.57 -13.16 18.40
N LEU A 198 7.44 -11.84 18.60
CA LEU A 198 7.11 -10.79 17.63
C LEU A 198 7.79 -10.89 16.26
#